data_AF-A0A519RWM0-F1
#
_entry.id   AF-A0A519RWM0-F1
#
_cell.length_a   1.000
_cell.length_b   1.000
_cell.length_c   1.000
_cell.angle_alpha   90.00
_cell.angle_beta   90.00
_cell.angle_gamma   90.00
#
_symmetry.space_group_name_H-M   'P 1'
#
loop_
_entity.id
_entity.type
_entity.pdbx_description
1 polymer ?
#
loop_
_entity_poly.entity_id
_entity_poly.type
_entity_poly.pdbx_seq_one_letter_code
_entity_poly.pdbx_strand_id
1 'polypeptide(L)'
;MKTIFRTGILLSFCLIALTSMTLKPKRIIFFGDSITQQGVSKNGYVTLIKKSLDSTKYEVLGAGIGGNKIYDLYLRLEDDVLNKKPDLVVIYVGINDVWHKQSSHTGTDYDKYLNKEKGILTTDRVHLNETGNKLVAEQLLPLVK
;
A
#
# COMPACT_ATOMS: atom_id res chain seq x y z
N MET A 1 0.97 -54.89 22.89
CA MET A 1 0.28 -54.44 21.65
C MET A 1 -0.49 -53.12 21.78
N LYS A 2 -1.08 -52.76 22.93
CA LYS A 2 -1.86 -51.50 23.08
C LYS A 2 -1.02 -50.20 23.08
N THR A 3 0.27 -50.27 23.42
CA THR A 3 1.18 -49.11 23.52
C THR A 3 1.70 -48.64 22.15
N ILE A 4 1.94 -49.55 21.21
CA ILE A 4 2.42 -49.25 19.85
C ILE A 4 1.33 -48.55 19.01
N PHE A 5 0.06 -48.86 19.29
CA PHE A 5 -1.09 -48.25 18.61
C PHE A 5 -1.31 -46.79 19.03
N ARG A 6 -0.93 -46.42 20.26
CA ARG A 6 -1.08 -45.04 20.79
C ARG A 6 0.00 -44.10 20.26
N THR A 7 1.23 -44.57 20.07
CA THR A 7 2.32 -43.78 19.49
C THR A 7 2.16 -43.55 17.99
N GLY A 8 1.61 -44.52 17.25
CA GLY A 8 1.32 -44.36 15.81
C GLY A 8 0.27 -43.28 15.51
N ILE A 9 -0.76 -43.15 16.37
CA ILE A 9 -1.81 -42.13 16.22
C ILE A 9 -1.26 -40.72 16.51
N LEU A 10 -0.41 -40.56 17.53
CA LEU A 10 0.24 -39.29 17.87
C LEU A 10 1.23 -38.81 16.78
N LEU A 11 2.02 -39.72 16.18
CA LEU A 11 2.90 -39.38 15.07
C LEU A 11 2.13 -39.00 13.80
N SER A 12 1.02 -39.69 13.50
CA SER A 12 0.20 -39.38 12.33
C SER A 12 -0.54 -38.05 12.48
N PHE A 13 -0.99 -37.70 13.70
CA PHE A 13 -1.59 -36.39 14.00
C PHE A 13 -0.57 -35.23 13.89
N CYS A 14 0.69 -35.47 14.27
CA CYS A 14 1.76 -34.50 14.12
C CYS A 14 2.08 -34.24 12.63
N LEU A 15 2.08 -35.28 11.79
CA LEU A 15 2.35 -35.14 10.35
C LEU A 15 1.26 -34.34 9.61
N ILE A 16 -0.01 -34.47 10.02
CA ILE A 16 -1.15 -33.70 9.47
C ILE A 16 -1.10 -32.23 9.91
N ALA A 17 -0.63 -31.95 11.13
CA ALA A 17 -0.46 -30.57 11.61
C ALA A 17 0.71 -29.82 10.92
N LEU A 18 1.76 -30.55 10.52
CA LEU A 18 2.89 -29.99 9.76
C LEU A 18 2.53 -29.65 8.30
N THR A 19 1.58 -30.37 7.69
CA THR A 19 1.14 -30.11 6.31
C THR A 19 0.10 -28.99 6.20
N SER A 20 -0.48 -28.52 7.31
CA SER A 20 -1.54 -27.50 7.31
C SER A 20 -1.06 -26.08 7.63
N MET A 21 0.26 -25.83 7.68
CA MET A 21 0.77 -24.46 7.83
C MET A 21 0.66 -23.73 6.49
N THR A 22 -0.52 -23.17 6.20
CA THR A 22 -0.66 -22.19 5.14
C THR A 22 0.13 -20.95 5.55
N LEU A 23 1.16 -20.61 4.78
CA LEU A 23 1.89 -19.36 4.98
C LEU A 23 0.90 -18.20 4.87
N LYS A 24 0.77 -17.39 5.92
CA LYS A 24 -0.07 -16.20 5.89
C LYS A 24 0.49 -15.24 4.82
N PRO A 25 -0.36 -14.66 3.96
CA PRO A 25 0.09 -13.66 3.00
C PRO A 25 0.76 -12.47 3.70
N LYS A 26 1.87 -11.98 3.13
CA LYS A 26 2.51 -10.74 3.55
C LYS A 26 1.58 -9.56 3.29
N ARG A 27 1.34 -8.74 4.30
CA ARG A 27 0.42 -7.61 4.24
C ARG A 27 1.15 -6.32 3.90
N ILE A 28 0.75 -5.71 2.80
CA ILE A 28 1.27 -4.43 2.31
C ILE A 28 0.16 -3.38 2.41
N ILE A 29 0.43 -2.28 3.09
CA ILE A 29 -0.51 -1.16 3.22
C ILE A 29 0.04 0.06 2.48
N PHE A 30 -0.72 0.56 1.52
CA PHE A 30 -0.50 1.87 0.92
C PHE A 30 -1.27 2.93 1.73
N PHE A 31 -0.56 3.82 2.40
CA PHE A 31 -1.10 4.81 3.34
C PHE A 31 -0.84 6.22 2.81
N GLY A 32 -1.85 7.08 2.73
CA GLY A 32 -1.65 8.36 2.07
C GLY A 32 -2.87 9.25 1.96
N ASP A 33 -2.81 10.17 1.02
CA ASP A 33 -3.82 11.20 0.77
C ASP A 33 -4.78 10.83 -0.38
N SER A 34 -5.28 11.83 -1.11
CA SER A 34 -6.18 11.65 -2.27
C SER A 34 -5.52 10.83 -3.38
N ILE A 35 -4.20 10.88 -3.55
CA ILE A 35 -3.51 10.11 -4.59
C ILE A 35 -3.58 8.62 -4.26
N THR A 36 -3.36 8.24 -3.01
CA THR A 36 -3.54 6.85 -2.55
C THR A 36 -5.00 6.44 -2.54
N GLN A 37 -5.92 7.36 -2.20
CA GLN A 37 -7.36 7.10 -2.26
C GLN A 37 -7.80 6.72 -3.67
N GLN A 38 -7.33 7.44 -4.70
CA GLN A 38 -7.61 7.10 -6.09
C GLN A 38 -6.78 5.90 -6.58
N GLY A 39 -5.64 5.63 -5.95
CA GLY A 39 -4.78 4.48 -6.24
C GLY A 39 -5.47 3.13 -6.08
N VAL A 40 -6.52 3.02 -5.28
CA VAL A 40 -7.32 1.78 -5.12
C VAL A 40 -8.43 1.62 -6.17
N SER A 41 -8.62 2.60 -7.06
CA SER A 41 -9.57 2.50 -8.17
C SER A 41 -9.16 1.42 -9.18
N LYS A 42 -10.04 1.08 -10.14
CA LYS A 42 -9.84 -0.02 -11.10
C LYS A 42 -8.48 0.01 -11.83
N ASN A 43 -7.99 1.21 -12.16
CA ASN A 43 -6.73 1.47 -12.88
C ASN A 43 -5.70 2.22 -12.01
N GLY A 44 -5.96 2.38 -10.71
CA GLY A 44 -5.05 3.04 -9.80
C GLY A 44 -3.79 2.22 -9.51
N TYR A 45 -2.69 2.89 -9.17
CA TYR A 45 -1.39 2.24 -8.99
C TYR A 45 -1.39 1.13 -7.92
N VAL A 46 -2.16 1.28 -6.83
CA VAL A 46 -2.30 0.25 -5.78
C VAL A 46 -2.99 -0.99 -6.35
N THR A 47 -4.03 -0.80 -7.16
CA THR A 47 -4.72 -1.91 -7.85
C THR A 47 -3.83 -2.59 -8.87
N LEU A 48 -3.02 -1.83 -9.62
CA LEU A 48 -2.06 -2.40 -10.58
C LEU A 48 -1.01 -3.25 -9.86
N ILE A 49 -0.42 -2.75 -8.78
CA ILE A 49 0.52 -3.50 -7.94
C ILE A 49 -0.14 -4.77 -7.39
N LYS A 50 -1.36 -4.65 -6.82
CA LYS A 50 -2.11 -5.79 -6.29
C LYS A 50 -2.34 -6.88 -7.34
N LYS A 51 -2.65 -6.51 -8.59
CA LYS A 51 -2.82 -7.46 -9.70
C LYS A 51 -1.52 -8.13 -10.15
N SER A 52 -0.38 -7.46 -9.95
CA SER A 52 0.95 -7.98 -10.31
C SER A 52 1.60 -8.85 -9.25
N LEU A 53 0.99 -8.98 -8.06
CA LEU A 53 1.45 -9.82 -6.97
C LEU A 53 0.63 -11.11 -6.86
N ASP A 54 1.28 -12.18 -6.39
CA ASP A 54 0.62 -13.46 -6.10
C ASP A 54 -0.30 -13.29 -4.88
N SER A 55 -1.62 -13.31 -5.12
CA SER A 55 -2.63 -13.13 -4.06
C SER A 55 -2.61 -14.19 -2.95
N THR A 56 -1.94 -15.33 -3.17
CA THR A 56 -1.74 -16.35 -2.13
C THR A 56 -0.58 -16.00 -1.19
N LYS A 57 0.33 -15.13 -1.63
CA LYS A 57 1.53 -14.70 -0.89
C LYS A 57 1.46 -13.27 -0.38
N TYR A 58 0.63 -12.43 -0.98
CA TYR A 58 0.53 -11.01 -0.63
C TYR A 58 -0.92 -10.56 -0.47
N GLU A 59 -1.18 -9.80 0.58
CA GLU A 59 -2.41 -9.06 0.80
C GLU A 59 -2.12 -7.56 0.65
N VAL A 60 -2.72 -6.91 -0.34
CA VAL A 60 -2.51 -5.47 -0.60
C VAL A 60 -3.75 -4.68 -0.21
N LEU A 61 -3.56 -3.69 0.65
CA LEU A 61 -4.59 -2.78 1.17
C LEU A 61 -4.22 -1.32 0.84
N GLY A 62 -5.23 -0.48 0.62
CA GLY A 62 -5.06 0.97 0.51
C GLY A 62 -5.84 1.69 1.60
N ALA A 63 -5.22 2.72 2.18
CA ALA A 63 -5.72 3.54 3.28
C ALA A 63 -5.47 5.03 2.97
N GLY A 64 -5.97 5.47 1.81
CA GLY A 64 -5.89 6.86 1.36
C GLY A 64 -7.13 7.68 1.72
N ILE A 65 -6.94 8.91 2.22
CA ILE A 65 -8.03 9.85 2.52
C ILE A 65 -7.74 11.20 1.88
N GLY A 66 -8.67 11.70 1.07
CA GLY A 66 -8.52 12.99 0.39
C GLY A 66 -8.24 14.16 1.34
N GLY A 67 -7.34 15.05 0.93
CA GLY A 67 -6.97 16.25 1.70
C GLY A 67 -6.09 16.01 2.94
N ASN A 68 -5.73 14.76 3.24
CA ASN A 68 -4.85 14.46 4.37
C ASN A 68 -3.44 15.04 4.17
N LYS A 69 -2.94 15.59 5.27
CA LYS A 69 -1.55 16.02 5.49
C LYS A 69 -0.83 15.03 6.39
N ILE A 70 0.47 15.23 6.62
CA ILE A 70 1.25 14.34 7.49
C ILE A 70 0.65 14.18 8.90
N TYR A 71 0.11 15.26 9.47
CA TYR A 71 -0.53 15.24 10.78
C TYR A 71 -1.81 14.40 10.80
N ASP A 72 -2.60 14.46 9.72
CA ASP A 72 -3.83 13.69 9.59
C ASP A 72 -3.53 12.19 9.49
N LEU A 73 -2.42 11.81 8.84
CA LEU A 73 -1.91 10.44 8.83
C LEU A 73 -1.51 9.98 10.23
N TYR A 74 -0.81 10.82 10.99
CA TYR A 74 -0.41 10.48 12.36
C TYR A 74 -1.62 10.14 13.24
N LEU A 75 -2.69 10.95 13.17
CA LEU A 75 -3.89 10.75 13.98
C LEU A 75 -4.63 9.43 13.74
N ARG A 76 -4.48 8.83 12.55
CA ARG A 76 -5.13 7.56 12.18
C ARG A 76 -4.15 6.41 11.99
N LEU A 77 -2.87 6.59 12.30
CA LEU A 77 -1.82 5.61 12.08
C LEU A 77 -2.14 4.28 12.79
N GLU A 78 -2.66 4.35 14.02
CA GLU A 78 -3.01 3.18 14.81
C GLU A 78 -4.09 2.34 14.11
N ASP A 79 -5.23 2.95 13.79
CA ASP A 79 -6.40 2.25 13.23
C ASP A 79 -6.18 1.82 11.77
N ASP A 80 -5.56 2.68 10.97
CA ASP A 80 -5.42 2.42 9.54
C ASP A 80 -4.23 1.56 9.18
N VAL A 81 -3.23 1.45 10.06
CA VAL A 81 -1.97 0.76 9.76
C VAL A 81 -1.61 -0.23 10.87
N LEU A 82 -1.32 0.24 12.09
CA LEU A 82 -0.68 -0.59 13.11
C LEU A 82 -1.57 -1.75 13.59
N ASN A 83 -2.86 -1.50 13.79
CA ASN A 83 -3.85 -2.53 14.14
C ASN A 83 -4.01 -3.60 13.07
N LYS A 84 -3.64 -3.28 11.83
CA LYS A 84 -3.64 -4.23 10.71
C LYS A 84 -2.35 -5.05 10.66
N LYS A 85 -1.36 -4.87 11.53
CA LYS A 85 -0.12 -5.67 11.59
C LYS A 85 0.52 -5.90 10.20
N PRO A 86 0.89 -4.83 9.48
CA PRO A 86 1.49 -4.93 8.16
C PRO A 86 2.91 -5.48 8.23
N ASP A 87 3.33 -6.12 7.15
CA ASP A 87 4.74 -6.46 6.91
C ASP A 87 5.48 -5.34 6.18
N LEU A 88 4.74 -4.53 5.40
CA LEU A 88 5.26 -3.36 4.68
C LEU A 88 4.22 -2.23 4.65
N VAL A 89 4.68 -1.00 4.83
CA VAL A 89 3.87 0.21 4.68
C VAL A 89 4.53 1.12 3.65
N VAL A 90 3.77 1.50 2.62
CA VAL A 90 4.18 2.48 1.63
C VAL A 90 3.42 3.77 1.94
N ILE A 91 4.14 4.81 2.35
CA ILE A 91 3.55 6.11 2.67
C ILE A 91 3.72 7.04 1.47
N TYR A 92 2.61 7.53 0.91
CA TYR A 92 2.62 8.55 -0.14
C TYR A 92 1.74 9.74 0.28
N VAL A 93 2.39 10.82 0.69
CA VAL A 93 1.78 12.03 1.23
C VAL A 93 2.70 13.23 0.99
N GLY A 94 2.14 14.44 1.02
CA GLY A 94 2.93 15.68 1.14
C GLY A 94 2.44 16.81 0.25
N ILE A 95 1.65 16.51 -0.79
CA ILE A 95 1.15 17.55 -1.70
C ILE A 95 0.22 18.53 -0.97
N ASN A 96 -0.61 18.05 -0.03
CA ASN A 96 -1.50 18.90 0.75
C ASN A 96 -0.74 19.76 1.77
N ASP A 97 0.39 19.27 2.30
CA ASP A 97 1.25 20.02 3.23
C ASP A 97 1.93 21.21 2.54
N VAL A 98 2.23 21.09 1.25
CA VAL A 98 2.84 22.16 0.43
C VAL A 98 1.77 23.05 -0.19
N TRP A 99 0.76 22.49 -0.85
CA TRP A 99 -0.28 23.26 -1.56
C TRP A 99 -1.00 24.20 -0.61
N HIS A 100 -1.48 23.73 0.56
CA HIS A 100 -2.20 24.61 1.49
C HIS A 100 -1.34 25.76 2.04
N LYS A 101 -0.01 25.58 2.09
CA LYS A 101 0.91 26.66 2.44
C LYS A 101 1.09 27.63 1.27
N GLN A 102 1.22 27.15 0.03
CA GLN A 102 1.32 28.01 -1.15
C GLN A 102 0.05 28.85 -1.37
N SER A 103 -1.14 28.27 -1.22
CA SER A 103 -2.40 29.02 -1.30
C SER A 103 -2.57 30.06 -0.18
N SER A 104 -1.86 29.86 0.94
CA SER A 104 -1.81 30.79 2.07
C SER A 104 -0.60 31.74 2.04
N HIS A 105 0.21 31.73 0.96
CA HIS A 105 1.46 32.50 0.82
C HIS A 105 2.54 32.21 1.89
N THR A 106 2.49 31.04 2.52
CA THR A 106 3.48 30.56 3.52
C THR A 106 4.23 29.32 3.04
N GLY A 107 4.05 28.94 1.77
CA GLY A 107 4.76 27.83 1.14
C GLY A 107 6.13 28.28 0.67
N THR A 108 7.06 27.35 0.54
CA THR A 108 8.29 27.60 -0.22
C THR A 108 7.90 27.92 -1.67
N ASP A 109 8.47 28.99 -2.24
CA ASP A 109 8.37 29.25 -3.68
C ASP A 109 8.97 28.05 -4.40
N TYR A 110 8.11 27.21 -4.98
CA TYR A 110 8.54 26.13 -5.83
C TYR A 110 8.97 26.77 -7.13
N ASP A 111 10.24 26.61 -7.50
CA ASP A 111 10.77 27.10 -8.78
C ASP A 111 9.81 26.69 -9.91
N LYS A 112 9.19 27.70 -10.52
CA LYS A 112 8.10 27.61 -11.49
C LYS A 112 8.50 26.92 -12.82
N TYR A 113 9.68 26.31 -12.90
CA TYR A 113 10.39 26.07 -14.16
C TYR A 113 10.72 24.63 -14.53
N LEU A 114 10.39 23.60 -13.74
CA LEU A 114 10.74 22.22 -14.12
C LEU A 114 9.59 21.23 -13.91
N ASN A 115 8.49 21.38 -14.63
CA ASN A 115 7.61 20.25 -14.99
C ASN A 115 6.67 20.66 -16.11
N LYS A 116 7.24 20.82 -17.31
CA LYS A 116 6.46 20.71 -18.55
C LYS A 116 5.99 19.25 -18.60
N GLU A 117 4.73 19.05 -18.29
CA GLU A 117 4.09 17.80 -17.83
C GLU A 117 4.49 16.56 -18.66
N LYS A 118 5.06 15.54 -18.00
CA LYS A 118 5.44 14.24 -18.61
C LYS A 118 4.24 13.41 -19.12
N GLY A 119 3.04 14.00 -19.20
CA GLY A 119 1.80 13.31 -19.58
C GLY A 119 1.33 12.27 -18.56
N ILE A 120 1.70 12.41 -17.28
CA ILE A 120 1.40 11.45 -16.22
C ILE A 120 0.38 11.93 -15.17
N LEU A 121 0.08 13.22 -15.16
CA LEU A 121 -0.89 13.82 -14.24
C LEU A 121 -2.21 14.10 -14.97
N THR A 122 -3.30 14.22 -14.21
CA THR A 122 -4.58 14.77 -14.69
C THR A 122 -4.47 16.28 -14.86
N THR A 123 -5.54 16.90 -15.35
CA THR A 123 -5.61 18.36 -15.56
C THR A 123 -5.46 19.19 -14.29
N ASP A 124 -5.68 18.59 -13.10
CA ASP A 124 -5.47 19.25 -11.80
C ASP A 124 -4.01 19.28 -11.35
N ARG A 125 -3.10 18.63 -12.09
CA ARG A 125 -1.65 18.56 -11.82
C ARG A 125 -1.28 17.93 -10.47
N VAL A 126 -2.16 17.15 -9.88
CA VAL A 126 -1.93 16.45 -8.61
C VAL A 126 -2.24 14.98 -8.70
N HIS A 127 -3.36 14.62 -9.31
CA HIS A 127 -3.73 13.22 -9.42
C HIS A 127 -3.03 12.55 -10.62
N LEU A 128 -2.75 11.26 -10.48
CA LEU A 128 -2.16 10.45 -11.53
C LEU A 128 -3.23 10.13 -12.58
N ASN A 129 -2.91 10.32 -13.87
CA ASN A 129 -3.70 9.76 -14.96
C ASN A 129 -3.35 8.27 -15.16
N GLU A 130 -3.88 7.60 -16.19
CA GLU A 130 -3.59 6.18 -16.43
C GLU A 130 -2.09 5.91 -16.63
N THR A 131 -1.40 6.74 -17.41
CA THR A 131 0.05 6.65 -17.64
C THR A 131 0.83 6.85 -16.35
N GLY A 132 0.43 7.81 -15.51
CA GLY A 132 1.04 8.03 -14.21
C GLY A 132 0.83 6.88 -13.24
N ASN A 133 -0.37 6.32 -13.17
CA ASN A 133 -0.65 5.16 -12.33
C ASN A 133 0.20 3.96 -12.74
N LYS A 134 0.33 3.72 -14.06
CA LYS A 134 1.19 2.66 -14.59
C LYS A 134 2.66 2.90 -14.24
N LEU A 135 3.17 4.11 -14.47
CA LEU A 135 4.55 4.47 -14.15
C LEU A 135 4.86 4.22 -12.66
N VAL A 136 4.03 4.76 -11.76
CA VAL A 136 4.22 4.59 -10.32
C VAL A 136 4.15 3.11 -9.92
N ALA A 137 3.19 2.36 -10.46
CA ALA A 137 3.09 0.93 -10.19
C ALA A 137 4.37 0.18 -10.63
N GLU A 138 4.89 0.45 -11.81
CA GLU A 138 6.11 -0.17 -12.34
C GLU A 138 7.34 0.14 -11.49
N GLN A 139 7.47 1.38 -11.01
CA GLN A 139 8.61 1.79 -10.16
C GLN A 139 8.53 1.21 -8.75
N LEU A 140 7.33 1.07 -8.18
CA LEU A 140 7.14 0.54 -6.82
C LEU A 140 7.14 -1.00 -6.78
N LEU A 141 6.69 -1.67 -7.83
CA LEU A 141 6.57 -3.14 -7.87
C LEU A 141 7.85 -3.91 -7.44
N PRO A 142 9.07 -3.56 -7.90
CA PRO A 142 10.27 -4.28 -7.45
C PRO A 142 10.63 -4.02 -5.99
N LEU A 143 10.12 -2.95 -5.37
CA LEU A 143 10.40 -2.60 -3.97
C LEU A 143 9.46 -3.28 -2.98
N VAL A 144 8.31 -3.78 -3.45
CA VAL A 144 7.27 -4.38 -2.61
C VAL A 144 7.21 -5.91 -2.71
N LYS A 145 7.98 -6.53 -3.61
CA LYS A 145 8.11 -8.00 -3.75
C LYS A 145 9.08 -8.56 -2.72
#